data_AF-A0A072U7H8-F1
#
_entry.id   AF-A0A072U7H8-F1
#
_cell.length_a   1.000
_cell.length_b   1.000
_cell.length_c   1.000
_cell.angle_alpha   90.00
_cell.angle_beta   90.00
_cell.angle_gamma   90.00
#
_symmetry.space_group_name_H-M   'P 1'
#
loop_
_entity.id
_entity.type
_entity.pdbx_description
1 polymer ?
#
loop_
_entity_poly.entity_id
_entity_poly.type
_entity_poly.pdbx_seq_one_letter_code
_entity_poly.pdbx_strand_id
1 'polypeptide(L)'
;MAATNLLQFRCYYNNVKPNLLLPPLATWQQQQRTTNLFGYEFPKKAAVKVTCNVLEKHVIENGRSVVEEEGDEGGIKRSYTCVMKFGGSSVASAERMMEVAGLVMSFPEERPIVVLSAMGKTTNKLLLAGEKAVSCGVTNVCGIEELSFIKDLHLRTVDQLGVDRSIIEKHLEALEQLLNGIAMMKELTKRTQDYLVSFGECMSTRIFAAYLNKLGVKARQYDAFEIGFITTDDFTNADILEATYPAVAKRLHGDWLADPAIAIVTGFLGKARKSCAVTTLGRGGSDLTATTIGKALGLPEIQVWKDVDGVLTCDPNIYPKAEPVPFLTFDEAAELAYFGAQVLHPQSMRPAREGDIPVRVKNSYNPNAPGTLITKERDMSKAVLTSIVLKRNVTMLDIVSTRMLGQYGFLAKVFSIFEDLGISVDVVATSEVSVSLTLDPSKLWSRELIQQELDHVVEELEKIAVVNLLQNRSIISLIGNVQQSSLILEKAFRVLRTLGVTVQMISQGASKVST
;
A
#
# COMPACT_ATOMS: atom_id res chain seq x y z
N MET A 1 -28.01 -21.55 17.66
CA MET A 1 -27.46 -22.92 17.77
C MET A 1 -26.32 -23.07 16.78
N ALA A 2 -25.09 -22.83 17.24
CA ALA A 2 -23.83 -23.31 16.66
C ALA A 2 -22.77 -22.94 17.71
N ALA A 3 -22.48 -23.89 18.59
CA ALA A 3 -21.47 -23.75 19.64
C ALA A 3 -20.11 -24.01 19.00
N THR A 4 -19.23 -23.01 18.98
CA THR A 4 -17.84 -23.19 18.55
C THR A 4 -17.01 -23.48 19.79
N ASN A 5 -16.57 -24.73 19.91
CA ASN A 5 -15.71 -25.20 20.99
C ASN A 5 -14.38 -24.44 20.99
N LEU A 6 -14.12 -23.70 22.06
CA LEU A 6 -12.80 -23.21 22.44
C LEU A 6 -11.94 -24.41 22.85
N LEU A 7 -10.88 -24.70 22.09
CA LEU A 7 -9.83 -25.64 22.49
C LEU A 7 -8.94 -24.98 23.56
N GLN A 8 -9.26 -25.27 24.82
CA GLN A 8 -8.41 -24.98 25.97
C GLN A 8 -7.31 -26.06 26.05
N PHE A 9 -6.04 -25.70 25.79
CA PHE A 9 -4.91 -26.57 26.14
C PHE A 9 -4.61 -26.44 27.64
N ARG A 10 -5.06 -27.41 28.44
CA ARG A 10 -4.57 -27.65 29.81
C ARG A 10 -3.44 -28.65 29.76
N CYS A 11 -2.20 -28.20 29.95
CA CYS A 11 -1.08 -29.10 30.25
C CYS A 11 -0.91 -29.19 31.77
N TYR A 12 -1.28 -30.33 32.35
CA TYR A 12 -0.82 -30.76 33.66
C TYR A 12 0.43 -31.62 33.47
N TYR A 13 1.56 -31.23 34.06
CA TYR A 13 2.69 -32.15 34.27
C TYR A 13 3.07 -32.16 35.75
N ASN A 14 2.72 -33.27 36.41
CA ASN A 14 3.28 -33.67 37.68
C ASN A 14 4.61 -34.41 37.45
N ASN A 15 5.61 -34.05 38.23
CA ASN A 15 6.91 -34.70 38.35
C ASN A 15 6.81 -36.18 38.77
N VAL A 16 7.47 -37.11 38.05
CA VAL A 16 8.26 -38.22 38.60
C VAL A 16 9.43 -38.54 37.63
N LYS A 17 10.53 -39.05 38.20
CA LYS A 17 11.95 -39.03 37.79
C LYS A 17 12.40 -40.36 37.09
N PRO A 18 13.71 -40.68 36.85
CA PRO A 18 14.31 -40.89 35.52
C PRO A 18 14.87 -42.32 35.23
N ASN A 19 15.48 -42.46 34.04
CA ASN A 19 16.42 -43.50 33.53
C ASN A 19 15.87 -44.41 32.42
N LEU A 20 16.50 -44.43 31.23
CA LEU A 20 17.50 -45.45 30.81
C LEU A 20 17.89 -45.30 29.31
N LEU A 21 19.20 -45.13 29.09
CA LEU A 21 20.09 -45.76 28.07
C LEU A 21 19.81 -45.65 26.53
N LEU A 22 20.72 -44.92 25.86
CA LEU A 22 21.24 -45.13 24.48
C LEU A 22 22.01 -46.47 24.39
N PRO A 23 22.22 -47.15 23.22
CA PRO A 23 23.03 -46.69 22.05
C PRO A 23 22.68 -47.39 20.69
N PRO A 24 23.56 -47.52 19.66
CA PRO A 24 24.49 -46.58 18.99
C PRO A 24 24.31 -46.46 17.44
N LEU A 25 25.06 -45.51 16.88
CA LEU A 25 25.41 -45.32 15.46
C LEU A 25 26.02 -46.57 14.78
N ALA A 26 25.68 -46.78 13.51
CA ALA A 26 26.50 -47.50 12.54
C ALA A 26 26.34 -46.89 11.13
N THR A 27 27.44 -46.34 10.63
CA THR A 27 27.72 -45.98 9.22
C THR A 27 28.05 -47.23 8.41
N TRP A 28 27.55 -47.37 7.16
CA TRP A 28 28.29 -48.04 6.07
C TRP A 28 27.82 -47.56 4.68
N GLN A 29 28.80 -47.51 3.79
CA GLN A 29 28.86 -46.91 2.45
C GLN A 29 28.17 -47.71 1.33
N GLN A 30 27.67 -46.96 0.34
CA GLN A 30 27.90 -47.13 -1.11
C GLN A 30 27.45 -48.44 -1.81
N GLN A 31 26.45 -48.30 -2.69
CA GLN A 31 26.49 -49.03 -3.97
C GLN A 31 25.80 -48.24 -5.09
N GLN A 32 26.63 -47.84 -6.06
CA GLN A 32 26.22 -47.37 -7.37
C GLN A 32 25.55 -48.51 -8.13
N ARG A 33 24.41 -48.24 -8.76
CA ARG A 33 23.99 -48.93 -9.99
C ARG A 33 23.52 -47.90 -11.00
N THR A 34 24.38 -47.70 -11.98
CA THR A 34 24.10 -47.16 -13.31
C THR A 34 23.24 -48.16 -14.08
N THR A 35 22.10 -47.71 -14.59
CA THR A 35 21.50 -48.23 -15.82
C THR A 35 20.83 -47.06 -16.53
N ASN A 36 21.58 -46.46 -17.46
CA ASN A 36 21.02 -45.68 -18.56
C ASN A 36 20.47 -46.65 -19.59
N LEU A 37 19.23 -46.45 -20.04
CA LEU A 37 18.72 -46.90 -21.34
C LEU A 37 17.51 -46.04 -21.69
N PHE A 38 17.46 -45.65 -22.97
CA PHE A 38 16.48 -44.78 -23.66
C PHE A 38 16.77 -43.28 -23.61
N GLY A 39 17.58 -42.88 -24.60
CA GLY A 39 17.72 -41.50 -25.04
C GLY A 39 16.51 -41.03 -25.84
N TYR A 40 16.23 -39.74 -25.70
CA TYR A 40 15.49 -38.94 -26.67
C TYR A 40 16.21 -37.60 -26.81
N GLU A 41 16.53 -37.27 -28.06
CA GLU A 41 17.15 -36.02 -28.48
C GLU A 41 16.18 -34.85 -28.32
N PHE A 42 16.71 -33.70 -27.88
CA PHE A 42 16.00 -32.42 -27.81
C PHE A 42 15.98 -31.73 -29.19
N PRO A 43 14.83 -31.26 -29.70
CA PRO A 43 14.83 -30.23 -30.73
C PRO A 43 14.85 -28.82 -30.10
N LYS A 44 15.65 -27.96 -30.73
CA LYS A 44 15.81 -26.53 -30.44
C LYS A 44 14.51 -25.74 -30.68
N LYS A 45 14.31 -24.72 -29.85
CA LYS A 45 13.51 -23.49 -30.06
C LYS A 45 12.12 -23.67 -30.72
N ALA A 46 11.10 -23.74 -29.88
CA ALA A 46 9.74 -23.30 -30.24
C ALA A 46 9.32 -22.21 -29.25
N ALA A 47 9.15 -20.99 -29.74
CA ALA A 47 8.51 -19.91 -28.99
C ALA A 47 7.01 -20.25 -28.88
N VAL A 48 6.56 -20.60 -27.69
CA VAL A 48 5.14 -20.85 -27.43
C VAL A 48 4.46 -19.50 -27.22
N LYS A 49 3.71 -19.06 -28.23
CA LYS A 49 2.80 -17.92 -28.15
C LYS A 49 1.48 -18.43 -27.56
N VAL A 50 1.23 -18.15 -26.28
CA VAL A 50 -0.06 -18.42 -25.64
C VAL A 50 -0.96 -17.21 -25.91
N THR A 51 -1.82 -17.31 -26.91
CA THR A 51 -2.97 -16.41 -27.07
C THR A 51 -4.18 -17.10 -26.49
N CYS A 52 -4.72 -16.55 -25.40
CA CYS A 52 -5.98 -17.00 -24.80
C CYS A 52 -7.14 -16.34 -25.58
N ASN A 53 -7.79 -17.10 -26.46
CA ASN A 53 -9.14 -16.79 -26.93
C ASN A 53 -10.08 -17.77 -26.21
N VAL A 54 -10.77 -17.29 -25.18
CA VAL A 54 -11.91 -18.00 -24.61
C VAL A 54 -12.98 -16.96 -24.31
N LEU A 55 -14.08 -17.02 -25.06
CA LEU A 55 -15.44 -16.75 -24.61
C LEU A 55 -16.41 -17.27 -25.70
N GLU A 56 -16.72 -18.56 -25.66
CA GLU A 56 -18.00 -19.05 -26.19
C GLU A 56 -18.78 -19.62 -25.01
N LYS A 57 -19.90 -18.96 -24.66
CA LYS A 57 -20.89 -19.49 -23.73
C LYS A 57 -21.99 -20.15 -24.54
N HIS A 58 -22.07 -21.48 -24.51
CA HIS A 58 -23.26 -22.18 -24.96
C HIS A 58 -24.32 -22.13 -23.85
N VAL A 59 -25.40 -21.38 -24.08
CA VAL A 59 -26.64 -21.48 -23.30
C VAL A 59 -27.64 -22.25 -24.15
N ILE A 60 -28.13 -23.39 -23.66
CA ILE A 60 -29.17 -24.19 -24.31
C ILE A 60 -30.49 -23.86 -23.65
N GLU A 61 -31.39 -23.18 -24.36
CA GLU A 61 -32.82 -23.17 -24.04
C GLU A 61 -33.65 -23.55 -25.28
N ASN A 62 -34.52 -24.56 -25.12
CA ASN A 62 -35.61 -24.94 -26.03
C ASN A 62 -35.27 -25.19 -27.52
N GLY A 63 -34.32 -26.07 -27.79
CA GLY A 63 -34.41 -27.02 -28.93
C GLY A 63 -34.44 -26.44 -30.35
N ARG A 64 -34.03 -25.18 -30.57
CA ARG A 64 -33.82 -24.61 -31.90
C ARG A 64 -32.49 -23.86 -31.93
N SER A 65 -31.58 -24.31 -32.78
CA SER A 65 -30.33 -23.62 -33.09
C SER A 65 -30.65 -22.34 -33.87
N VAL A 66 -30.50 -21.19 -33.24
CA VAL A 66 -30.40 -19.91 -33.93
C VAL A 66 -28.92 -19.53 -33.92
N VAL A 67 -28.31 -19.50 -35.10
CA VAL A 67 -26.99 -18.88 -35.27
C VAL A 67 -27.24 -17.38 -35.22
N GLU A 68 -26.96 -16.76 -34.08
CA GLU A 68 -26.68 -15.33 -34.08
C GLU A 68 -25.29 -15.18 -34.71
N GLU A 69 -25.27 -14.77 -35.98
CA GLU A 69 -24.08 -14.18 -36.57
C GLU A 69 -23.79 -12.91 -35.76
N GLU A 70 -22.86 -13.00 -34.81
CA GLU A 70 -22.17 -11.82 -34.28
C GLU A 70 -21.51 -11.15 -35.49
N GLY A 71 -22.17 -10.11 -35.98
CA GLY A 71 -21.58 -9.15 -36.89
C GLY A 71 -20.27 -8.68 -36.28
N ASP A 72 -19.25 -8.66 -37.13
CA ASP A 72 -17.95 -8.04 -36.93
C ASP A 72 -18.15 -6.55 -36.58
N GLU A 73 -18.49 -6.25 -35.32
CA GLU A 73 -18.42 -4.91 -34.77
C GLU A 73 -16.93 -4.58 -34.63
N GLY A 74 -16.42 -3.91 -35.67
CA GLY A 74 -15.04 -3.47 -35.81
C GLY A 74 -14.41 -3.09 -34.48
N GLY A 75 -13.35 -3.83 -34.11
CA GLY A 75 -12.71 -3.76 -32.81
C GLY A 75 -12.49 -2.33 -32.32
N ILE A 76 -13.23 -1.95 -31.27
CA ILE A 76 -12.91 -0.77 -30.48
C ILE A 76 -11.53 -1.02 -29.88
N LYS A 77 -10.47 -0.52 -30.54
CA LYS A 77 -9.13 -0.44 -29.96
C LYS A 77 -9.29 0.24 -28.60
N ARG A 78 -9.06 -0.51 -27.51
CA ARG A 78 -9.11 0.04 -26.15
C ARG A 78 -8.31 1.35 -26.11
N SER A 79 -8.93 2.39 -25.58
CA SER A 79 -8.36 3.74 -25.44
C SER A 79 -7.09 3.69 -24.60
N TYR A 80 -7.17 3.03 -23.44
CA TYR A 80 -6.08 2.82 -22.49
C TYR A 80 -5.88 1.34 -22.20
N THR A 81 -4.65 0.94 -21.90
CA THR A 81 -4.30 -0.47 -21.65
C THR A 81 -3.98 -0.77 -20.19
N CYS A 82 -3.48 0.21 -19.44
CA CYS A 82 -3.05 0.05 -18.05
C CYS A 82 -2.97 1.40 -17.35
N VAL A 83 -2.89 1.36 -16.01
CA VAL A 83 -2.49 2.51 -15.20
C VAL A 83 -1.08 2.26 -14.67
N MET A 84 -0.18 3.22 -14.82
CA MET A 84 1.17 3.17 -14.26
C MET A 84 1.31 4.21 -13.16
N LYS A 85 1.43 3.75 -11.91
CA LYS A 85 1.64 4.63 -10.77
C LYS A 85 3.11 4.67 -10.37
N PHE A 86 3.66 5.87 -10.22
CA PHE A 86 5.01 6.10 -9.73
C PHE A 86 4.99 6.85 -8.38
N GLY A 87 5.77 6.34 -7.42
CA GLY A 87 5.90 6.95 -6.10
C GLY A 87 6.84 8.17 -6.10
N GLY A 88 6.89 8.89 -4.98
CA GLY A 88 7.72 10.10 -4.86
C GLY A 88 9.21 9.85 -5.06
N SER A 89 9.74 8.69 -4.66
CA SER A 89 11.14 8.31 -4.91
C SER A 89 11.43 8.09 -6.40
N SER A 90 10.43 7.62 -7.15
CA SER A 90 10.53 7.39 -8.60
C SER A 90 10.54 8.68 -9.42
N VAL A 91 10.12 9.80 -8.83
CA VAL A 91 10.13 11.13 -9.48
C VAL A 91 10.84 12.19 -8.63
N ALA A 92 11.81 11.76 -7.83
CA ALA A 92 12.47 12.63 -6.85
C ALA A 92 13.41 13.68 -7.46
N SER A 93 13.88 13.47 -8.69
CA SER A 93 14.80 14.36 -9.40
C SER A 93 14.54 14.33 -10.92
N ALA A 94 15.22 15.20 -11.66
CA ALA A 94 15.20 15.18 -13.12
C ALA A 94 15.66 13.82 -13.66
N GLU A 95 16.76 13.26 -13.14
CA GLU A 95 17.29 11.97 -13.60
C GLU A 95 16.26 10.85 -13.44
N ARG A 96 15.60 10.79 -12.28
CA ARG A 96 14.53 9.81 -12.03
C ARG A 96 13.32 10.04 -12.95
N MET A 97 12.94 11.29 -13.23
CA MET A 97 11.90 11.58 -14.23
C MET A 97 12.30 11.16 -15.64
N MET A 98 13.58 11.30 -16.03
CA MET A 98 14.08 10.81 -17.33
C MET A 98 13.96 9.29 -17.43
N GLU A 99 14.31 8.57 -16.35
CA GLU A 99 14.15 7.11 -16.28
C GLU A 99 12.67 6.72 -16.41
N VAL A 100 11.77 7.37 -15.67
CA VAL A 100 10.32 7.11 -15.76
C VAL A 100 9.78 7.40 -17.16
N ALA A 101 10.21 8.48 -17.81
CA ALA A 101 9.84 8.77 -19.20
C ALA A 101 10.32 7.65 -20.15
N GLY A 102 11.56 7.18 -19.97
CA GLY A 102 12.10 6.04 -20.70
C GLY A 102 11.27 4.77 -20.50
N LEU A 103 10.79 4.51 -19.28
CA LEU A 103 9.89 3.38 -18.99
C LEU A 103 8.56 3.50 -19.72
N VAL A 104 7.89 4.64 -19.61
CA VAL A 104 6.61 4.90 -20.28
C VAL A 104 6.75 4.74 -21.81
N MET A 105 7.90 5.15 -22.38
CA MET A 105 8.19 5.04 -23.81
C MET A 105 8.61 3.63 -24.25
N SER A 106 9.11 2.80 -23.33
CA SER A 106 9.61 1.44 -23.65
C SER A 106 8.53 0.43 -24.02
N PHE A 107 7.26 0.76 -23.73
CA PHE A 107 6.10 -0.07 -24.05
C PHE A 107 5.18 0.64 -25.06
N PRO A 108 5.59 0.78 -26.34
CA PRO A 108 4.85 1.57 -27.34
C PRO A 108 3.47 1.00 -27.69
N GLU A 109 3.27 -0.30 -27.44
CA GLU A 109 1.98 -0.97 -27.60
C GLU A 109 1.04 -0.72 -26.41
N GLU A 110 1.59 -0.29 -25.26
CA GLU A 110 0.81 0.13 -24.11
C GLU A 110 0.40 1.60 -24.26
N ARG A 111 -0.82 1.91 -23.83
CA ARG A 111 -1.38 3.25 -23.75
C ARG A 111 -1.67 3.54 -22.28
N PRO A 112 -0.63 3.88 -21.49
CA PRO A 112 -0.78 4.00 -20.06
C PRO A 112 -1.47 5.31 -19.69
N ILE A 113 -2.22 5.27 -18.59
CA ILE A 113 -2.48 6.46 -17.77
C ILE A 113 -1.43 6.49 -16.68
N VAL A 114 -0.69 7.59 -16.56
CA VAL A 114 0.38 7.74 -15.59
C VAL A 114 -0.14 8.51 -14.38
N VAL A 115 0.00 7.94 -13.18
CA VAL A 115 -0.35 8.58 -11.92
C VAL A 115 0.93 8.89 -11.15
N LEU A 116 1.15 10.16 -10.81
CA LEU A 116 2.37 10.58 -10.12
C LEU A 116 2.09 11.12 -8.72
N SER A 117 2.92 10.68 -7.77
CA SER A 117 3.05 11.33 -6.47
C SER A 117 3.92 12.60 -6.56
N ALA A 118 3.92 13.41 -5.50
CA ALA A 118 4.80 14.57 -5.40
C ALA A 118 6.28 14.15 -5.42
N MET A 119 7.16 15.05 -5.87
CA MET A 119 8.59 14.76 -5.99
C MET A 119 9.25 14.51 -4.62
N GLY A 120 9.83 13.32 -4.43
CA GLY A 120 10.61 12.97 -3.25
C GLY A 120 9.87 13.21 -1.94
N LYS A 121 10.42 14.09 -1.08
CA LYS A 121 9.86 14.43 0.24
C LYS A 121 9.01 15.71 0.23
N THR A 122 8.60 16.21 -0.94
CA THR A 122 7.90 17.49 -1.08
C THR A 122 6.61 17.57 -0.26
N THR A 123 5.78 16.52 -0.22
CA THR A 123 4.55 16.51 0.61
C THR A 123 4.84 16.77 2.08
N ASN A 124 5.86 16.10 2.65
CA ASN A 124 6.25 16.30 4.04
C ASN A 124 6.81 17.71 4.27
N LYS A 125 7.55 18.24 3.30
CA LYS A 125 8.09 19.61 3.35
C LYS A 125 6.98 20.65 3.27
N LEU A 126 5.94 20.42 2.49
CA LEU A 126 4.75 21.29 2.42
C LEU A 126 4.03 21.34 3.78
N LEU A 127 3.81 20.18 4.42
CA LEU A 127 3.20 20.12 5.75
C LEU A 127 4.04 20.88 6.79
N LEU A 128 5.34 20.62 6.84
CA LEU A 128 6.26 21.32 7.75
C LEU A 128 6.32 22.82 7.47
N ALA A 129 6.28 23.25 6.20
CA ALA A 129 6.19 24.66 5.84
C ALA A 129 4.91 25.31 6.37
N GLY A 130 3.78 24.61 6.26
CA GLY A 130 2.50 25.05 6.82
C GLY A 130 2.55 25.20 8.35
N GLU A 131 3.08 24.20 9.06
CA GLU A 131 3.24 24.24 10.51
C GLU A 131 4.14 25.40 10.96
N LYS A 132 5.27 25.62 10.27
CA LYS A 132 6.18 26.74 10.55
C LYS A 132 5.56 28.09 10.20
N ALA A 133 4.78 28.18 9.13
CA ALA A 133 4.11 29.42 8.72
C ALA A 133 3.18 29.95 9.82
N VAL A 134 2.47 29.06 10.52
CA VAL A 134 1.60 29.44 11.65
C VAL A 134 2.37 30.25 12.69
N SER A 135 3.62 29.92 13.02
CA SER A 135 4.37 30.56 14.10
C SER A 135 5.42 31.59 13.66
N CYS A 136 5.89 31.58 12.41
CA CYS A 136 7.06 32.37 11.99
C CYS A 136 6.84 33.90 11.90
N GLY A 137 5.59 34.35 11.73
CA GLY A 137 5.27 35.76 11.47
C GLY A 137 5.36 36.13 9.99
N VAL A 138 4.56 37.11 9.56
CA VAL A 138 4.30 37.44 8.15
C VAL A 138 5.58 37.80 7.38
N THR A 139 6.49 38.55 7.99
CA THR A 139 7.73 39.01 7.35
C THR A 139 8.76 37.91 7.11
N ASN A 140 8.57 36.72 7.70
CA ASN A 140 9.58 35.66 7.74
C ASN A 140 9.22 34.44 6.91
N VAL A 141 8.12 34.47 6.15
CA VAL A 141 7.67 33.33 5.31
C VAL A 141 8.71 32.96 4.25
N CYS A 142 9.33 33.96 3.62
CA CYS A 142 10.42 33.73 2.65
C CYS A 142 11.65 33.06 3.28
N GLY A 143 11.79 33.10 4.62
CA GLY A 143 12.85 32.45 5.37
C GLY A 143 12.55 31.00 5.76
N ILE A 144 11.38 30.45 5.41
CA ILE A 144 11.04 29.05 5.69
C ILE A 144 11.92 28.14 4.82
N GLU A 145 12.84 27.41 5.45
CA GLU A 145 13.77 26.49 4.78
C GLU A 145 13.06 25.48 3.86
N GLU A 146 11.90 24.97 4.27
CA GLU A 146 11.10 24.04 3.47
C GLU A 146 10.56 24.66 2.18
N LEU A 147 10.16 25.93 2.21
CA LEU A 147 9.69 26.64 1.01
C LEU A 147 10.85 26.81 0.02
N SER A 148 12.01 27.23 0.50
CA SER A 148 13.22 27.35 -0.32
C SER A 148 13.63 26.01 -0.93
N PHE A 149 13.63 24.94 -0.13
CA PHE A 149 13.90 23.58 -0.63
C PHE A 149 12.94 23.18 -1.76
N ILE A 150 11.64 23.45 -1.60
CA ILE A 150 10.63 23.12 -2.62
C ILE A 150 10.88 23.92 -3.90
N LYS A 151 11.09 25.25 -3.80
CA LYS A 151 11.40 26.11 -4.94
C LYS A 151 12.64 25.61 -5.69
N ASP A 152 13.74 25.39 -4.97
CA ASP A 152 15.01 24.95 -5.54
C ASP A 152 14.91 23.58 -6.23
N LEU A 153 14.20 22.63 -5.61
CA LEU A 153 14.01 21.30 -6.19
C LEU A 153 13.29 21.37 -7.54
N HIS A 154 12.17 22.09 -7.61
CA HIS A 154 11.35 22.12 -8.82
C HIS A 154 12.01 22.97 -9.92
N LEU A 155 12.58 24.14 -9.57
CA LEU A 155 13.30 24.98 -10.53
C LEU A 155 14.51 24.26 -11.13
N ARG A 156 15.34 23.61 -10.29
CA ARG A 156 16.48 22.82 -10.76
C ARG A 156 16.05 21.68 -11.67
N THR A 157 14.95 21.00 -11.32
CA THR A 157 14.42 19.88 -12.13
C THR A 157 13.96 20.37 -13.50
N VAL A 158 13.21 21.47 -13.53
CA VAL A 158 12.77 22.11 -14.77
C VAL A 158 13.96 22.49 -15.66
N ASP A 159 15.00 23.10 -15.08
CA ASP A 159 16.21 23.49 -15.79
C ASP A 159 16.96 22.27 -16.36
N GLN A 160 17.14 21.22 -15.56
CA GLN A 160 17.83 20.00 -15.96
C GLN A 160 17.08 19.25 -17.07
N LEU A 161 15.75 19.20 -17.00
CA LEU A 161 14.90 18.65 -18.07
C LEU A 161 14.79 19.60 -19.27
N GLY A 162 15.20 20.85 -19.11
CA GLY A 162 15.09 21.95 -20.07
C GLY A 162 13.65 22.20 -20.52
N VAL A 163 12.71 22.13 -19.60
CA VAL A 163 11.31 22.55 -19.81
C VAL A 163 11.14 24.00 -19.37
N ASP A 164 10.06 24.67 -19.80
CA ASP A 164 9.84 26.08 -19.45
C ASP A 164 9.48 26.25 -17.96
N ARG A 165 10.12 27.20 -17.28
CA ARG A 165 9.84 27.55 -15.87
C ARG A 165 8.42 28.08 -15.68
N SER A 166 7.84 28.69 -16.70
CA SER A 166 6.48 29.25 -16.65
C SER A 166 5.41 28.21 -16.25
N ILE A 167 5.68 26.91 -16.45
CA ILE A 167 4.80 25.79 -16.09
C ILE A 167 4.58 25.70 -14.58
N ILE A 168 5.58 26.04 -13.77
CA ILE A 168 5.54 25.90 -12.30
C ILE A 168 5.58 27.24 -11.56
N GLU A 169 6.01 28.33 -12.19
CA GLU A 169 6.14 29.65 -11.53
C GLU A 169 4.85 30.09 -10.84
N LYS A 170 3.69 29.99 -11.53
CA LYS A 170 2.38 30.32 -10.94
C LYS A 170 2.04 29.48 -9.72
N HIS A 171 2.46 28.22 -9.68
CA HIS A 171 2.21 27.33 -8.54
C HIS A 171 3.13 27.68 -7.37
N LEU A 172 4.39 28.05 -7.63
CA LEU A 172 5.32 28.50 -6.60
C LEU A 172 4.89 29.84 -5.99
N GLU A 173 4.42 30.78 -6.81
CA GLU A 173 3.85 32.05 -6.37
C GLU A 173 2.59 31.83 -5.52
N ALA A 174 1.66 30.99 -5.98
CA ALA A 174 0.45 30.68 -5.23
C ALA A 174 0.75 29.94 -3.92
N LEU A 175 1.75 29.06 -3.89
CA LEU A 175 2.22 28.39 -2.67
C LEU A 175 2.76 29.42 -1.65
N GLU A 176 3.58 30.35 -2.10
CA GLU A 176 4.13 31.41 -1.24
C GLU A 176 3.01 32.34 -0.72
N GLN A 177 2.06 32.72 -1.57
CA GLN A 177 0.88 33.49 -1.15
C GLN A 177 0.04 32.75 -0.11
N LEU A 178 -0.16 31.43 -0.28
CA LEU A 178 -0.88 30.60 0.68
C LEU A 178 -0.17 30.59 2.04
N LEU A 179 1.15 30.38 2.06
CA LEU A 179 1.94 30.40 3.29
C LEU A 179 1.92 31.77 3.98
N ASN A 180 1.95 32.86 3.21
CA ASN A 180 1.75 34.21 3.73
C ASN A 180 0.37 34.36 4.40
N GLY A 181 -0.70 33.85 3.76
CA GLY A 181 -2.03 33.83 4.35
C GLY A 181 -2.09 33.06 5.67
N ILE A 182 -1.48 31.86 5.72
CA ILE A 182 -1.39 31.07 6.96
C ILE A 182 -0.63 31.84 8.05
N ALA A 183 0.48 32.49 7.70
CA ALA A 183 1.29 33.25 8.65
C ALA A 183 0.60 34.51 9.19
N MET A 184 -0.25 35.14 8.38
CA MET A 184 -1.09 36.28 8.77
C MET A 184 -2.23 35.86 9.69
N MET A 185 -2.94 34.78 9.34
CA MET A 185 -4.10 34.31 10.08
C MET A 185 -3.74 33.55 11.36
N LYS A 186 -2.52 32.99 11.43
CA LYS A 186 -2.09 32.12 12.54
C LYS A 186 -2.94 30.85 12.66
N GLU A 187 -3.50 30.40 11.53
CA GLU A 187 -4.41 29.25 11.47
C GLU A 187 -4.06 28.35 10.28
N LEU A 188 -4.03 27.04 10.53
CA LEU A 188 -3.88 26.01 9.51
C LEU A 188 -5.03 25.01 9.66
N THR A 189 -6.12 25.23 8.93
CA THR A 189 -7.26 24.30 8.93
C THR A 189 -6.94 23.04 8.10
N LYS A 190 -7.64 21.93 8.35
CA LYS A 190 -7.53 20.71 7.54
C LYS A 190 -7.79 20.96 6.04
N ARG A 191 -8.74 21.85 5.72
CA ARG A 191 -9.02 22.28 4.34
C ARG A 191 -7.83 22.99 3.71
N THR A 192 -7.22 23.91 4.45
CA THR A 192 -6.01 24.63 4.01
C THR A 192 -4.83 23.67 3.85
N GLN A 193 -4.71 22.69 4.74
CA GLN A 193 -3.68 21.65 4.68
C GLN A 193 -3.80 20.80 3.42
N ASP A 194 -5.00 20.34 3.06
CA ASP A 194 -5.23 19.58 1.82
C ASP A 194 -4.88 20.40 0.57
N TYR A 195 -5.27 21.68 0.54
CA TYR A 195 -4.88 22.57 -0.55
C TYR A 195 -3.36 22.79 -0.59
N LEU A 196 -2.71 22.97 0.55
CA LEU A 196 -1.27 23.18 0.66
C LEU A 196 -0.47 21.98 0.11
N VAL A 197 -0.86 20.75 0.45
CA VAL A 197 -0.12 19.57 -0.03
C VAL A 197 -0.41 19.24 -1.50
N SER A 198 -1.53 19.71 -2.05
CA SER A 198 -1.89 19.51 -3.46
C SER A 198 -0.83 20.04 -4.43
N PHE A 199 -0.15 21.12 -4.07
CA PHE A 199 0.90 21.75 -4.87
C PHE A 199 2.00 20.76 -5.29
N GLY A 200 2.33 19.78 -4.45
CA GLY A 200 3.37 18.81 -4.73
C GLY A 200 3.10 17.95 -5.98
N GLU A 201 1.92 17.35 -6.06
CA GLU A 201 1.53 16.53 -7.22
C GLU A 201 1.16 17.40 -8.44
N CYS A 202 0.54 18.56 -8.21
CA CYS A 202 0.23 19.52 -9.27
C CYS A 202 1.48 19.95 -10.04
N MET A 203 2.58 20.28 -9.33
CA MET A 203 3.85 20.61 -9.98
C MET A 203 4.52 19.39 -10.63
N SER A 204 4.58 18.25 -9.93
CA SER A 204 5.24 17.04 -10.44
C SER A 204 4.65 16.56 -11.77
N THR A 205 3.31 16.49 -11.87
CA THR A 205 2.62 16.04 -13.09
C THR A 205 2.78 17.02 -14.25
N ARG A 206 2.81 18.33 -13.99
CA ARG A 206 3.01 19.36 -15.00
C ARG A 206 4.43 19.33 -15.57
N ILE A 207 5.44 19.20 -14.71
CA ILE A 207 6.84 19.04 -15.15
C ILE A 207 6.97 17.80 -16.03
N PHE A 208 6.44 16.66 -15.57
CA PHE A 208 6.57 15.40 -16.29
C PHE A 208 5.84 15.40 -17.64
N ALA A 209 4.61 15.92 -17.69
CA ALA A 209 3.86 16.04 -18.94
C ALA A 209 4.57 16.97 -19.94
N ALA A 210 5.10 18.10 -19.49
CA ALA A 210 5.87 18.99 -20.36
C ALA A 210 7.15 18.33 -20.89
N TYR A 211 7.83 17.57 -20.04
CA TYR A 211 9.03 16.83 -20.44
C TYR A 211 8.72 15.76 -21.50
N LEU A 212 7.65 14.97 -21.35
CA LEU A 212 7.22 14.02 -22.38
C LEU A 212 6.92 14.71 -23.71
N ASN A 213 6.20 15.85 -23.68
CA ASN A 213 5.90 16.61 -24.90
C ASN A 213 7.18 17.14 -25.57
N LYS A 214 8.18 17.57 -24.78
CA LYS A 214 9.50 17.97 -25.31
C LYS A 214 10.22 16.81 -26.01
N LEU A 215 10.04 15.58 -25.54
CA LEU A 215 10.56 14.37 -26.19
C LEU A 215 9.75 13.93 -27.43
N GLY A 216 8.70 14.68 -27.80
CA GLY A 216 7.82 14.35 -28.92
C GLY A 216 6.71 13.34 -28.57
N VAL A 217 6.57 12.98 -27.30
CA VAL A 217 5.50 12.10 -26.82
C VAL A 217 4.34 12.95 -26.34
N LYS A 218 3.22 12.86 -27.06
CA LYS A 218 2.03 13.65 -26.75
C LYS A 218 1.45 13.25 -25.40
N ALA A 219 1.53 14.17 -24.43
CA ALA A 219 1.06 13.96 -23.07
C ALA A 219 0.17 15.12 -22.60
N ARG A 220 -0.86 14.81 -21.82
CA ARG A 220 -1.77 15.80 -21.25
C ARG A 220 -1.84 15.64 -19.73
N GLN A 221 -1.60 16.74 -19.02
CA GLN A 221 -1.70 16.77 -17.57
C GLN A 221 -3.16 16.92 -17.11
N TYR A 222 -3.49 16.24 -16.02
CA TYR A 222 -4.79 16.26 -15.39
C TYR A 222 -4.69 16.40 -13.87
N ASP A 223 -5.39 17.39 -13.32
CA ASP A 223 -5.66 17.45 -11.89
C ASP A 223 -6.85 16.54 -11.59
N ALA A 224 -6.67 15.58 -10.69
CA ALA A 224 -7.69 14.60 -10.32
C ALA A 224 -9.00 15.28 -9.91
N PHE A 225 -8.89 16.38 -9.13
CA PHE A 225 -10.01 17.18 -8.67
C PHE A 225 -10.79 17.89 -9.80
N GLU A 226 -10.22 18.05 -11.00
CA GLU A 226 -10.93 18.64 -12.16
C GLU A 226 -11.49 17.59 -13.13
N ILE A 227 -11.09 16.32 -13.04
CA ILE A 227 -11.52 15.27 -13.98
C ILE A 227 -12.58 14.31 -13.44
N GLY A 228 -13.15 14.61 -12.27
CA GLY A 228 -14.26 13.85 -11.71
C GLY A 228 -13.88 12.94 -10.54
N PHE A 229 -12.75 13.16 -9.87
CA PHE A 229 -12.55 12.59 -8.53
C PHE A 229 -13.41 13.35 -7.52
N ILE A 230 -14.54 12.75 -7.13
CA ILE A 230 -15.51 13.35 -6.23
C ILE A 230 -15.41 12.66 -4.87
N THR A 231 -15.18 13.44 -3.82
CA THR A 231 -14.97 12.91 -2.47
C THR A 231 -15.97 13.45 -1.46
N THR A 232 -15.97 12.88 -0.26
CA THR A 232 -16.54 13.54 0.93
C THR A 232 -15.77 14.82 1.27
N ASP A 233 -16.31 15.61 2.20
CA ASP A 233 -15.71 16.86 2.71
C ASP A 233 -14.83 16.61 3.95
N ASP A 234 -14.49 15.34 4.23
CA ASP A 234 -13.64 14.94 5.34
C ASP A 234 -12.15 15.13 4.97
N PHE A 235 -11.69 16.39 4.99
CA PHE A 235 -10.32 16.75 4.64
C PHE A 235 -9.28 15.91 5.39
N THR A 236 -8.11 15.71 4.78
CA THR A 236 -6.99 14.84 5.20
C THR A 236 -7.21 13.33 5.05
N ASN A 237 -8.45 12.87 4.86
CA ASN A 237 -8.78 11.46 4.68
C ASN A 237 -10.12 11.29 3.95
N ALA A 238 -10.31 12.01 2.84
CA ALA A 238 -11.59 12.05 2.15
C ALA A 238 -11.88 10.73 1.44
N ASP A 239 -13.12 10.25 1.55
CA ASP A 239 -13.55 9.03 0.87
C ASP A 239 -14.02 9.33 -0.55
N ILE A 240 -13.65 8.46 -1.50
CA ILE A 240 -14.09 8.53 -2.89
C ILE A 240 -15.57 8.11 -2.97
N LEU A 241 -16.39 8.93 -3.61
CA LEU A 241 -17.80 8.65 -3.85
C LEU A 241 -17.99 7.88 -5.16
N GLU A 242 -19.00 7.01 -5.22
CA GLU A 242 -19.34 6.19 -6.40
C GLU A 242 -19.54 7.00 -7.69
N ALA A 243 -19.97 8.25 -7.59
CA ALA A 243 -20.10 9.16 -8.73
C ALA A 243 -18.77 9.42 -9.47
N THR A 244 -17.63 9.13 -8.83
CA THR A 244 -16.28 9.28 -9.41
C THR A 244 -16.07 8.39 -10.61
N TYR A 245 -16.47 7.11 -10.54
CA TYR A 245 -16.18 6.14 -11.61
C TYR A 245 -16.74 6.55 -12.97
N PRO A 246 -18.05 6.86 -13.13
CA PRO A 246 -18.57 7.32 -14.42
C PRO A 246 -18.04 8.71 -14.83
N ALA A 247 -17.77 9.61 -13.88
CA ALA A 247 -17.26 10.95 -14.17
C ALA A 247 -15.84 10.91 -14.76
N VAL A 248 -14.94 10.18 -14.11
CA VAL A 248 -13.55 9.97 -14.56
C VAL A 248 -13.53 9.26 -15.92
N ALA A 249 -14.33 8.19 -16.06
CA ALA A 249 -14.41 7.46 -17.32
C ALA A 249 -14.85 8.36 -18.48
N LYS A 250 -15.93 9.14 -18.28
CA LYS A 250 -16.44 10.07 -19.29
C LYS A 250 -15.40 11.10 -19.70
N ARG A 251 -14.70 11.70 -18.74
CA ARG A 251 -13.69 12.73 -19.01
C ARG A 251 -12.49 12.16 -19.77
N LEU A 252 -11.87 11.10 -19.26
CA LEU A 252 -10.66 10.53 -19.86
C LEU A 252 -10.91 9.87 -21.21
N HIS A 253 -12.06 9.22 -21.41
CA HIS A 253 -12.45 8.69 -22.73
C HIS A 253 -12.79 9.79 -23.73
N GLY A 254 -13.57 10.80 -23.33
CA GLY A 254 -13.94 11.89 -24.23
C GLY A 254 -12.72 12.65 -24.75
N ASP A 255 -11.79 12.93 -23.85
CA ASP A 255 -10.54 13.61 -24.17
C ASP A 255 -9.59 12.78 -25.04
N TRP A 256 -9.59 11.45 -24.86
CA TRP A 256 -8.83 10.53 -25.69
C TRP A 256 -9.39 10.46 -27.11
N LEU A 257 -10.73 10.39 -27.25
CA LEU A 257 -11.40 10.32 -28.56
C LEU A 257 -11.21 11.62 -29.35
N ALA A 258 -11.22 12.77 -28.67
CA ALA A 258 -11.03 14.06 -29.31
C ALA A 258 -9.58 14.27 -29.77
N ASP A 259 -8.63 13.95 -28.89
CA ASP A 259 -7.21 14.16 -29.16
C ASP A 259 -6.33 13.23 -28.31
N PRO A 260 -5.95 12.05 -28.82
CA PRO A 260 -5.22 11.02 -28.07
C PRO A 260 -3.89 11.54 -27.51
N ALA A 261 -3.71 11.37 -26.20
CA ALA A 261 -2.51 11.77 -25.47
C ALA A 261 -2.34 10.88 -24.23
N ILE A 262 -1.09 10.63 -23.81
CA ILE A 262 -0.82 9.98 -22.53
C ILE A 262 -1.34 10.87 -21.39
N ALA A 263 -2.26 10.36 -20.59
CA ALA A 263 -2.83 11.11 -19.46
C ALA A 263 -1.87 11.05 -18.27
N ILE A 264 -1.42 12.21 -17.78
CA ILE A 264 -0.57 12.37 -16.60
C ILE A 264 -1.42 12.96 -15.48
N VAL A 265 -1.86 12.12 -14.54
CA VAL A 265 -2.85 12.46 -13.52
C VAL A 265 -2.18 12.65 -12.16
N THR A 266 -2.61 13.66 -11.40
CA THR A 266 -2.21 13.78 -9.98
C THR A 266 -2.71 12.56 -9.20
N GLY A 267 -1.89 12.06 -8.28
CA GLY A 267 -2.25 11.00 -7.33
C GLY A 267 -3.33 11.39 -6.32
N PHE A 268 -2.97 11.49 -5.04
CA PHE A 268 -3.84 11.46 -3.85
C PHE A 268 -4.85 12.62 -3.68
N LEU A 269 -5.30 13.27 -4.75
CA LEU A 269 -6.18 14.44 -4.72
C LEU A 269 -7.59 14.13 -5.20
N GLY A 270 -8.55 14.92 -4.70
CA GLY A 270 -9.95 14.87 -5.13
C GLY A 270 -10.66 16.21 -4.91
N LYS A 271 -11.95 16.25 -5.25
CA LYS A 271 -12.83 17.41 -5.10
C LYS A 271 -13.99 17.08 -4.18
N ALA A 272 -14.08 17.81 -3.07
CA ALA A 272 -15.16 17.66 -2.12
C ALA A 272 -16.52 17.96 -2.77
N ARG A 273 -17.50 17.09 -2.57
CA ARG A 273 -18.82 17.21 -3.21
C ARG A 273 -19.57 18.48 -2.81
N LYS A 274 -19.51 18.90 -1.54
CA LYS A 274 -20.29 20.05 -1.05
C LYS A 274 -19.53 21.36 -1.19
N SER A 275 -18.30 21.41 -0.67
CA SER A 275 -17.50 22.63 -0.65
C SER A 275 -16.77 22.92 -1.96
N CYS A 276 -16.71 21.95 -2.89
CA CYS A 276 -15.92 22.01 -4.12
C CYS A 276 -14.41 22.27 -3.89
N ALA A 277 -13.94 22.11 -2.65
CA ALA A 277 -12.55 22.30 -2.28
C ALA A 277 -11.70 21.09 -2.68
N VAL A 278 -10.39 21.32 -2.85
CA VAL A 278 -9.42 20.23 -3.01
C VAL A 278 -9.34 19.43 -1.73
N THR A 279 -9.39 18.12 -1.85
CA THR A 279 -9.26 17.15 -0.77
C THR A 279 -8.08 16.21 -1.01
N THR A 280 -7.58 15.61 0.05
CA THR A 280 -6.62 14.52 -0.03
C THR A 280 -7.26 13.18 0.36
N LEU A 281 -6.82 12.12 -0.29
CA LEU A 281 -7.34 10.76 -0.12
C LEU A 281 -6.70 9.99 1.06
N GLY A 282 -5.93 10.67 1.90
CA GLY A 282 -5.25 10.06 3.04
C GLY A 282 -4.14 9.07 2.65
N ARG A 283 -3.98 8.02 3.47
CA ARG A 283 -2.86 7.07 3.34
C ARG A 283 -3.00 6.17 2.12
N GLY A 284 -1.90 6.03 1.38
CA GLY A 284 -1.88 5.29 0.11
C GLY A 284 -2.70 5.98 -0.98
N GLY A 285 -2.97 7.28 -0.86
CA GLY A 285 -3.90 7.98 -1.75
C GLY A 285 -3.50 7.95 -3.23
N SER A 286 -2.22 8.07 -3.59
CA SER A 286 -1.82 7.99 -5.01
C SER A 286 -2.00 6.57 -5.58
N ASP A 287 -1.88 5.53 -4.75
CA ASP A 287 -2.21 4.16 -5.16
C ASP A 287 -3.73 4.00 -5.33
N LEU A 288 -4.52 4.64 -4.45
CA LEU A 288 -5.98 4.63 -4.53
C LEU A 288 -6.47 5.32 -5.81
N THR A 289 -5.86 6.43 -6.20
CA THR A 289 -6.14 7.08 -7.49
C THR A 289 -5.91 6.14 -8.66
N ALA A 290 -4.81 5.38 -8.65
CA ALA A 290 -4.49 4.45 -9.73
C ALA A 290 -5.51 3.30 -9.82
N THR A 291 -5.92 2.71 -8.69
CA THR A 291 -6.92 1.64 -8.69
C THR A 291 -8.33 2.16 -9.01
N THR A 292 -8.67 3.38 -8.59
CA THR A 292 -9.93 4.05 -8.97
C THR A 292 -10.01 4.28 -10.47
N ILE A 293 -8.94 4.77 -11.12
CA ILE A 293 -8.89 4.92 -12.58
C ILE A 293 -9.01 3.55 -13.25
N GLY A 294 -8.29 2.54 -12.75
CA GLY A 294 -8.37 1.16 -13.23
C GLY A 294 -9.82 0.64 -13.25
N LYS A 295 -10.52 0.76 -12.12
CA LYS A 295 -11.94 0.37 -11.97
C LYS A 295 -12.86 1.21 -12.86
N ALA A 296 -12.68 2.53 -12.90
CA ALA A 296 -13.52 3.45 -13.69
C ALA A 296 -13.51 3.11 -15.19
N LEU A 297 -12.36 2.70 -15.71
CA LEU A 297 -12.13 2.43 -17.13
C LEU A 297 -12.20 0.94 -17.49
N GLY A 298 -12.33 0.04 -16.50
CA GLY A 298 -12.34 -1.41 -16.73
C GLY A 298 -11.02 -1.92 -17.33
N LEU A 299 -9.88 -1.41 -16.84
CA LEU A 299 -8.57 -1.73 -17.39
C LEU A 299 -8.13 -3.16 -16.99
N PRO A 300 -7.36 -3.86 -17.83
CA PRO A 300 -6.95 -5.24 -17.58
C PRO A 300 -5.93 -5.38 -16.45
N GLU A 301 -5.12 -4.35 -16.17
CA GLU A 301 -4.22 -4.35 -15.02
C GLU A 301 -3.87 -2.93 -14.53
N ILE A 302 -3.52 -2.85 -13.24
CA ILE A 302 -2.99 -1.65 -12.60
C ILE A 302 -1.55 -1.94 -12.18
N GLN A 303 -0.60 -1.12 -12.62
CA GLN A 303 0.82 -1.26 -12.30
C GLN A 303 1.24 -0.23 -11.25
N VAL A 304 1.88 -0.70 -10.18
CA VAL A 304 2.54 0.14 -9.18
C VAL A 304 4.04 -0.05 -9.29
N TRP A 305 4.73 1.01 -9.68
CA TRP A 305 6.18 1.00 -9.89
C TRP A 305 6.90 1.44 -8.61
N LYS A 306 7.86 0.62 -8.19
CA LYS A 306 8.69 0.79 -6.99
C LYS A 306 10.17 0.65 -7.34
N ASP A 307 11.00 0.57 -6.30
CA ASP A 307 12.46 0.48 -6.38
C ASP A 307 12.99 -0.96 -6.15
N VAL A 308 12.09 -1.95 -6.04
CA VAL A 308 12.39 -3.38 -5.80
C VAL A 308 11.55 -4.27 -6.71
N ASP A 309 12.00 -5.51 -6.93
CA ASP A 309 11.38 -6.52 -7.82
C ASP A 309 10.06 -7.09 -7.27
N GLY A 310 9.10 -6.22 -7.02
CA GLY A 310 7.78 -6.59 -6.47
C GLY A 310 7.73 -6.54 -4.94
N VAL A 311 6.90 -7.40 -4.37
CA VAL A 311 6.85 -7.69 -2.93
C VAL A 311 7.84 -8.81 -2.63
N LEU A 312 8.59 -8.65 -1.55
CA LEU A 312 9.67 -9.57 -1.17
C LEU A 312 9.27 -10.43 0.04
N THR A 313 9.97 -11.54 0.24
CA THR A 313 9.75 -12.45 1.40
C THR A 313 10.05 -11.80 2.75
N CYS A 314 10.83 -10.72 2.77
CA CYS A 314 11.07 -9.85 3.92
C CYS A 314 11.71 -8.54 3.44
N ASP A 315 11.95 -7.58 4.34
CA ASP A 315 12.63 -6.32 3.99
C ASP A 315 14.10 -6.59 3.59
N PRO A 316 14.51 -6.24 2.35
CA PRO A 316 15.87 -6.47 1.86
C PRO A 316 16.93 -5.65 2.61
N ASN A 317 16.55 -4.55 3.27
CA ASN A 317 17.45 -3.77 4.12
C ASN A 317 17.76 -4.48 5.44
N ILE A 318 16.89 -5.39 5.88
CA ILE A 318 17.09 -6.24 7.06
C ILE A 318 17.83 -7.52 6.67
N TYR A 319 17.42 -8.14 5.57
CA TYR A 319 18.01 -9.39 5.10
C TYR A 319 18.25 -9.36 3.58
N PRO A 320 19.51 -9.21 3.11
CA PRO A 320 19.83 -9.02 1.70
C PRO A 320 19.45 -10.18 0.77
N LYS A 321 19.21 -11.39 1.30
CA LYS A 321 18.76 -12.55 0.50
C LYS A 321 17.23 -12.67 0.45
N ALA A 322 16.51 -11.57 0.62
CA ALA A 322 15.07 -11.54 0.41
C ALA A 322 14.75 -11.88 -1.06
N GLU A 323 13.77 -12.75 -1.27
CA GLU A 323 13.40 -13.22 -2.60
C GLU A 323 12.08 -12.57 -3.06
N PRO A 324 11.90 -12.33 -4.37
CA PRO A 324 10.61 -11.88 -4.92
C PRO A 324 9.50 -12.89 -4.70
N VAL A 325 8.34 -12.42 -4.23
CA VAL A 325 7.11 -13.20 -4.13
C VAL A 325 6.31 -12.98 -5.41
N PRO A 326 6.21 -13.96 -6.33
CA PRO A 326 5.66 -13.72 -7.66
C PRO A 326 4.14 -13.50 -7.68
N PHE A 327 3.41 -14.10 -6.74
CA PHE A 327 1.95 -14.05 -6.67
C PHE A 327 1.49 -13.81 -5.24
N LEU A 328 0.51 -12.94 -5.08
CA LEU A 328 -0.16 -12.67 -3.81
C LEU A 328 -1.67 -12.61 -4.02
N THR A 329 -2.42 -12.95 -2.98
CA THR A 329 -3.84 -12.57 -2.93
C THR A 329 -4.01 -11.14 -2.41
N PHE A 330 -5.15 -10.50 -2.71
CA PHE A 330 -5.49 -9.20 -2.10
C PHE A 330 -5.51 -9.24 -0.57
N ASP A 331 -5.96 -10.36 0.02
CA ASP A 331 -5.98 -10.53 1.47
C ASP A 331 -4.54 -10.62 2.03
N GLU A 332 -3.64 -11.39 1.39
CA GLU A 332 -2.22 -11.42 1.81
C GLU A 332 -1.55 -10.05 1.67
N ALA A 333 -1.80 -9.34 0.57
CA ALA A 333 -1.24 -8.02 0.34
C ALA A 333 -1.73 -7.00 1.38
N ALA A 334 -3.00 -7.08 1.79
CA ALA A 334 -3.59 -6.20 2.80
C ALA A 334 -2.93 -6.40 4.17
N GLU A 335 -2.75 -7.65 4.60
CA GLU A 335 -2.08 -7.98 5.87
C GLU A 335 -0.61 -7.56 5.85
N LEU A 336 0.10 -7.80 4.74
CA LEU A 336 1.49 -7.33 4.56
C LEU A 336 1.60 -5.80 4.73
N ALA A 337 0.72 -5.06 4.05
CA ALA A 337 0.72 -3.60 4.10
C ALA A 337 0.38 -3.07 5.50
N TYR A 338 -0.55 -3.73 6.20
CA TYR A 338 -0.95 -3.36 7.56
C TYR A 338 0.23 -3.42 8.54
N PHE A 339 1.04 -4.49 8.50
CA PHE A 339 2.20 -4.64 9.38
C PHE A 339 3.45 -3.88 8.94
N GLY A 340 3.34 -3.05 7.90
CA GLY A 340 4.40 -2.12 7.50
C GLY A 340 5.28 -2.61 6.36
N ALA A 341 4.92 -3.70 5.67
CA ALA A 341 5.55 -3.99 4.39
C ALA A 341 5.25 -2.84 3.43
N GLN A 342 6.25 -2.39 2.67
CA GLN A 342 6.07 -1.35 1.66
C GLN A 342 5.32 -1.90 0.44
N VAL A 343 4.05 -2.27 0.62
CA VAL A 343 3.10 -2.74 -0.41
C VAL A 343 2.03 -1.66 -0.61
N LEU A 344 0.94 -1.95 -1.31
CA LEU A 344 -0.21 -1.04 -1.42
C LEU A 344 -1.02 -1.04 -0.13
N HIS A 345 -1.46 0.13 0.32
CA HIS A 345 -2.35 0.25 1.47
C HIS A 345 -3.68 -0.50 1.26
N PRO A 346 -4.28 -1.16 2.26
CA PRO A 346 -5.52 -1.91 2.09
C PRO A 346 -6.66 -1.08 1.47
N GLN A 347 -6.77 0.19 1.87
CA GLN A 347 -7.78 1.11 1.34
C GLN A 347 -7.62 1.34 -0.16
N SER A 348 -6.38 1.39 -0.67
CA SER A 348 -6.09 1.61 -2.09
C SER A 348 -6.37 0.38 -2.94
N MET A 349 -6.38 -0.83 -2.37
CA MET A 349 -6.71 -2.05 -3.12
C MET A 349 -8.23 -2.27 -3.28
N ARG A 350 -9.08 -1.57 -2.53
CA ARG A 350 -10.55 -1.77 -2.58
C ARG A 350 -11.13 -1.67 -4.00
N PRO A 351 -10.84 -0.61 -4.80
CA PRO A 351 -11.40 -0.52 -6.15
C PRO A 351 -10.92 -1.66 -7.07
N ALA A 352 -9.65 -2.06 -6.94
CA ALA A 352 -9.11 -3.17 -7.72
C ALA A 352 -9.76 -4.52 -7.33
N ARG A 353 -9.96 -4.76 -6.04
CA ARG A 353 -10.64 -5.95 -5.52
C ARG A 353 -12.10 -6.02 -5.95
N GLU A 354 -12.82 -4.91 -5.89
CA GLU A 354 -14.24 -4.83 -6.31
C GLU A 354 -14.40 -4.97 -7.82
N GLY A 355 -13.48 -4.41 -8.61
CA GLY A 355 -13.46 -4.53 -10.06
C GLY A 355 -12.84 -5.83 -10.58
N ASP A 356 -12.34 -6.68 -9.69
CA ASP A 356 -11.54 -7.89 -10.01
C ASP A 356 -10.39 -7.60 -10.99
N ILE A 357 -9.70 -6.47 -10.78
CA ILE A 357 -8.60 -6.00 -11.62
C ILE A 357 -7.27 -6.35 -10.95
N PRO A 358 -6.41 -7.17 -11.57
CA PRO A 358 -5.10 -7.48 -11.03
C PRO A 358 -4.24 -6.24 -10.82
N VAL A 359 -3.49 -6.22 -9.70
CA VAL A 359 -2.49 -5.20 -9.41
C VAL A 359 -1.11 -5.80 -9.53
N ARG A 360 -0.21 -5.17 -10.28
CA ARG A 360 1.17 -5.62 -10.46
C ARG A 360 2.15 -4.65 -9.80
N VAL A 361 2.97 -5.13 -8.89
CA VAL A 361 4.07 -4.35 -8.30
C VAL A 361 5.33 -4.61 -9.12
N LYS A 362 5.89 -3.59 -9.76
CA LYS A 362 7.06 -3.67 -10.66
C LYS A 362 8.24 -2.84 -10.14
N ASN A 363 9.44 -3.13 -10.64
CA ASN A 363 10.65 -2.37 -10.35
C ASN A 363 10.99 -1.40 -11.48
N SER A 364 11.14 -0.12 -11.17
CA SER A 364 11.59 0.91 -12.11
C SER A 364 13.03 0.71 -12.58
N TYR A 365 13.90 0.08 -11.76
CA TYR A 365 15.28 -0.23 -12.13
C TYR A 365 15.44 -1.55 -12.89
N ASN A 366 14.42 -2.42 -12.85
CA ASN A 366 14.42 -3.71 -13.54
C ASN A 366 13.06 -3.96 -14.23
N PRO A 367 12.76 -3.25 -15.33
CA PRO A 367 11.41 -3.16 -15.91
C PRO A 367 10.89 -4.47 -16.51
N ASN A 368 11.83 -5.35 -16.86
CA ASN A 368 11.59 -6.65 -17.47
C ASN A 368 11.31 -7.75 -16.43
N ALA A 369 11.55 -7.48 -15.14
CA ALA A 369 11.17 -8.41 -14.08
C ALA A 369 9.64 -8.58 -14.07
N PRO A 370 9.13 -9.80 -13.79
CA PRO A 370 7.70 -10.05 -13.72
C PRO A 370 7.02 -9.27 -12.59
N GLY A 371 7.80 -8.95 -11.54
CA GLY A 371 7.32 -8.35 -10.30
C GLY A 371 6.42 -9.29 -9.52
N THR A 372 5.49 -8.70 -8.76
CA THR A 372 4.46 -9.43 -8.02
C THR A 372 3.10 -9.13 -8.59
N LEU A 373 2.35 -10.18 -8.94
CA LEU A 373 0.95 -10.06 -9.35
C LEU A 373 0.02 -10.33 -8.15
N ILE A 374 -0.83 -9.37 -7.84
CA ILE A 374 -1.83 -9.42 -6.77
C ILE A 374 -3.20 -9.66 -7.40
N THR A 375 -3.84 -10.77 -7.05
CA THR A 375 -5.14 -11.19 -7.57
C THR A 375 -6.10 -11.59 -6.44
N LYS A 376 -7.34 -11.90 -6.78
CA LYS A 376 -8.31 -12.40 -5.80
C LYS A 376 -7.91 -13.75 -5.21
N GLU A 377 -7.43 -14.65 -6.06
CA GLU A 377 -7.01 -16.00 -5.70
C GLU A 377 -5.69 -16.36 -6.39
N ARG A 378 -4.95 -17.32 -5.82
CA ARG A 378 -3.73 -17.90 -6.40
C ARG A 378 -3.62 -19.36 -6.00
N ASP A 379 -2.75 -20.11 -6.69
CA ASP A 379 -2.42 -21.47 -6.29
C ASP A 379 -1.69 -21.49 -4.93
N MET A 380 -2.27 -22.18 -3.96
CA MET A 380 -1.76 -22.34 -2.60
C MET A 380 -1.08 -23.71 -2.36
N SER A 381 -1.06 -24.60 -3.36
CA SER A 381 -0.56 -25.98 -3.22
C SER A 381 0.88 -26.09 -2.71
N LYS A 382 1.75 -25.15 -3.14
CA LYS A 382 3.17 -25.08 -2.74
C LYS A 382 3.45 -24.02 -1.67
N ALA A 383 2.45 -23.21 -1.31
CA ALA A 383 2.63 -22.09 -0.41
C ALA A 383 2.55 -22.54 1.05
N VAL A 384 3.61 -22.27 1.81
CA VAL A 384 3.65 -22.49 3.27
C VAL A 384 3.70 -21.13 3.96
N LEU A 385 4.85 -20.46 3.88
CA LEU A 385 5.05 -19.09 4.35
C LEU A 385 5.31 -18.22 3.13
N THR A 386 4.67 -17.05 3.09
CA THR A 386 4.75 -16.10 1.98
C THR A 386 5.76 -15.01 2.29
N SER A 387 5.67 -14.39 3.47
CA SER A 387 6.57 -13.28 3.85
C SER A 387 6.61 -13.06 5.37
N ILE A 388 7.69 -12.45 5.84
CA ILE A 388 7.95 -12.05 7.22
C ILE A 388 8.07 -10.53 7.27
N VAL A 389 7.23 -9.90 8.10
CA VAL A 389 7.21 -8.44 8.27
C VAL A 389 7.65 -8.07 9.69
N LEU A 390 8.41 -6.99 9.80
CA LEU A 390 8.88 -6.44 11.09
C LEU A 390 8.35 -5.02 11.28
N LYS A 391 7.59 -4.81 12.36
CA LYS A 391 7.25 -3.48 12.87
C LYS A 391 8.13 -3.17 14.08
N ARG A 392 8.98 -2.13 13.97
CA ARG A 392 9.90 -1.70 15.04
C ARG A 392 9.27 -0.60 15.90
N ASN A 393 9.85 -0.37 17.07
CA ASN A 393 9.50 0.74 17.98
C ASN A 393 8.00 0.78 18.32
N VAL A 394 7.44 -0.39 18.61
CA VAL A 394 6.04 -0.52 19.00
C VAL A 394 5.92 -0.30 20.51
N THR A 395 4.91 0.47 20.91
CA THR A 395 4.49 0.61 22.31
C THR A 395 3.43 -0.44 22.61
N MET A 396 3.67 -1.22 23.66
CA MET A 396 2.73 -2.24 24.15
C MET A 396 2.18 -1.82 25.51
N LEU A 397 0.86 -1.93 25.70
CA LEU A 397 0.20 -1.79 26.99
C LEU A 397 -0.33 -3.14 27.44
N ASP A 398 -0.15 -3.45 28.73
CA ASP A 398 -0.77 -4.59 29.38
C ASP A 398 -1.72 -4.10 30.48
N ILE A 399 -3.00 -4.42 30.34
CA ILE A 399 -4.10 -3.93 31.17
C ILE A 399 -4.65 -5.11 31.94
N VAL A 400 -4.40 -5.16 33.25
CA VAL A 400 -4.77 -6.29 34.12
C VAL A 400 -5.86 -5.87 35.08
N SER A 401 -6.99 -6.58 35.08
CA SER A 401 -8.08 -6.36 36.02
C SER A 401 -8.85 -7.65 36.29
N THR A 402 -8.90 -8.06 37.55
CA THR A 402 -9.73 -9.21 37.99
C THR A 402 -11.23 -8.95 37.78
N ARG A 403 -11.63 -7.68 37.62
CA ARG A 403 -13.02 -7.30 37.30
C ARG A 403 -13.42 -7.65 35.87
N MET A 404 -12.49 -8.10 35.01
CA MET A 404 -12.83 -8.60 33.67
C MET A 404 -13.59 -9.93 33.70
N LEU A 405 -13.35 -10.75 34.72
CA LEU A 405 -13.94 -12.08 34.83
C LEU A 405 -15.46 -11.98 34.98
N GLY A 406 -16.19 -12.46 33.97
CA GLY A 406 -17.66 -12.57 34.00
C GLY A 406 -18.41 -11.23 33.90
N GLN A 407 -17.72 -10.11 33.66
CA GLN A 407 -18.32 -8.80 33.49
C GLN A 407 -18.37 -8.43 32.00
N TYR A 408 -19.53 -7.95 31.55
CA TYR A 408 -19.66 -7.34 30.23
C TYR A 408 -19.24 -5.86 30.27
N GLY A 409 -18.80 -5.33 29.13
CA GLY A 409 -18.51 -3.89 28.97
C GLY A 409 -17.11 -3.43 29.39
N PHE A 410 -16.27 -4.28 30.00
CA PHE A 410 -14.89 -3.89 30.31
C PHE A 410 -14.08 -3.54 29.05
N LEU A 411 -14.11 -4.42 28.03
CA LEU A 411 -13.43 -4.16 26.75
C LEU A 411 -13.98 -2.91 26.06
N ALA A 412 -15.30 -2.70 26.09
CA ALA A 412 -15.91 -1.50 25.53
C ALA A 412 -15.39 -0.23 26.22
N LYS A 413 -15.26 -0.25 27.55
CA LYS A 413 -14.71 0.86 28.33
C LYS A 413 -13.23 1.13 28.00
N VAL A 414 -12.43 0.08 27.86
CA VAL A 414 -11.01 0.21 27.45
C VAL A 414 -10.91 0.88 26.08
N PHE A 415 -11.65 0.40 25.08
CA PHE A 415 -11.57 0.97 23.73
C PHE A 415 -12.21 2.36 23.60
N SER A 416 -13.21 2.68 24.42
CA SER A 416 -13.77 4.05 24.52
C SER A 416 -12.72 5.07 24.92
N ILE A 417 -11.83 4.73 25.86
CA ILE A 417 -10.75 5.63 26.29
C ILE A 417 -9.79 5.93 25.11
N PHE A 418 -9.46 4.90 24.31
CA PHE A 418 -8.62 5.10 23.12
C PHE A 418 -9.32 5.94 22.05
N GLU A 419 -10.63 5.75 21.84
CA GLU A 419 -11.44 6.55 20.92
C GLU A 419 -11.49 8.02 21.34
N ASP A 420 -11.79 8.30 22.61
CA ASP A 420 -11.88 9.66 23.17
C ASP A 420 -10.54 10.42 23.03
N LEU A 421 -9.42 9.70 23.15
CA LEU A 421 -8.07 10.25 22.99
C LEU A 421 -7.56 10.26 21.55
N GLY A 422 -8.33 9.70 20.60
CA GLY A 422 -7.97 9.63 19.19
C GLY A 422 -6.71 8.79 18.92
N ILE A 423 -6.55 7.69 19.65
CA ILE A 423 -5.40 6.78 19.54
C ILE A 423 -5.82 5.47 18.89
N SER A 424 -5.15 5.11 17.80
CA SER A 424 -5.39 3.85 17.10
C SER A 424 -4.65 2.70 17.79
N VAL A 425 -5.39 1.62 18.05
CA VAL A 425 -4.83 0.34 18.50
C VAL A 425 -4.53 -0.52 17.27
N ASP A 426 -3.44 -1.27 17.33
CA ASP A 426 -2.94 -2.13 16.25
C ASP A 426 -3.27 -3.61 16.55
N VAL A 427 -2.51 -4.27 17.43
CA VAL A 427 -2.69 -5.69 17.79
C VAL A 427 -3.32 -5.82 19.16
N VAL A 428 -4.22 -6.79 19.30
CA VAL A 428 -4.92 -7.12 20.56
C VAL A 428 -4.73 -8.58 20.90
N ALA A 429 -4.46 -8.88 22.18
CA ALA A 429 -4.50 -10.22 22.75
C ALA A 429 -5.17 -10.16 24.12
N THR A 430 -5.96 -11.17 24.46
CA THR A 430 -6.73 -11.20 25.71
C THR A 430 -6.47 -12.48 26.47
N SER A 431 -6.38 -12.36 27.80
CA SER A 431 -6.52 -13.47 28.74
C SER A 431 -7.85 -13.35 29.50
N GLU A 432 -8.07 -14.20 30.50
CA GLU A 432 -9.26 -14.12 31.35
C GLU A 432 -9.32 -12.84 32.20
N VAL A 433 -8.16 -12.26 32.54
CA VAL A 433 -8.02 -11.12 33.46
C VAL A 433 -7.18 -9.98 32.90
N SER A 434 -6.72 -10.08 31.65
CA SER A 434 -5.88 -9.05 31.04
C SER A 434 -6.16 -8.83 29.56
N VAL A 435 -5.84 -7.63 29.10
CA VAL A 435 -5.80 -7.24 27.69
C VAL A 435 -4.42 -6.66 27.41
N SER A 436 -3.71 -7.24 26.46
CA SER A 436 -2.47 -6.69 25.95
C SER A 436 -2.72 -6.07 24.57
N LEU A 437 -2.23 -4.85 24.38
CA LEU A 437 -2.49 -4.01 23.20
C LEU A 437 -1.18 -3.46 22.66
N THR A 438 -1.08 -3.31 21.34
CA THR A 438 -0.04 -2.47 20.72
C THR A 438 -0.65 -1.23 20.11
N LEU A 439 0.09 -0.11 20.17
CA LEU A 439 -0.37 1.16 19.61
C LEU A 439 0.24 1.39 18.24
N ASP A 440 -0.53 1.99 17.34
CA ASP A 440 0.04 2.46 16.08
C ASP A 440 0.87 3.72 16.35
N PRO A 441 2.17 3.76 15.99
CA PRO A 441 3.03 4.91 16.24
C PRO A 441 2.60 6.18 15.49
N SER A 442 1.60 6.09 14.61
CA SER A 442 1.32 7.10 13.63
C SER A 442 -0.12 7.59 13.70
N LYS A 443 -0.31 8.80 14.25
CA LYS A 443 -1.40 9.65 13.76
C LYS A 443 -1.23 9.79 12.24
N LEU A 444 -2.31 9.97 11.48
CA LEU A 444 -2.29 9.99 10.00
C LEU A 444 -1.17 10.83 9.38
N TRP A 445 -0.62 11.79 10.12
CA TRP A 445 0.51 12.63 9.76
C TRP A 445 1.59 12.60 10.85
N SER A 446 2.53 11.66 10.73
CA SER A 446 3.95 11.83 11.06
C SER A 446 4.32 12.48 12.41
N ARG A 447 3.65 12.15 13.50
CA ARG A 447 4.20 12.34 14.84
C ARG A 447 4.05 11.05 15.63
N GLU A 448 5.17 10.56 16.16
CA GLU A 448 5.15 9.56 17.22
C GLU A 448 4.30 10.11 18.38
N LEU A 449 3.56 9.23 19.06
CA LEU A 449 2.85 9.59 20.28
C LEU A 449 3.85 10.22 21.24
N ILE A 450 3.61 11.46 21.63
CA ILE A 450 4.49 12.14 22.59
C ILE A 450 4.27 11.53 23.97
N GLN A 451 5.30 11.57 24.83
CA GLN A 451 5.23 10.95 26.16
C GLN A 451 4.00 11.41 26.95
N GLN A 452 3.60 12.69 26.82
CA GLN A 452 2.40 13.24 27.44
C GLN A 452 1.10 12.53 27.04
N GLU A 453 0.97 12.12 25.77
CA GLU A 453 -0.22 11.39 25.30
C GLU A 453 -0.25 9.97 25.88
N LEU A 454 0.92 9.32 25.98
CA LEU A 454 1.04 8.00 26.60
C LEU A 454 0.74 8.05 28.09
N ASP A 455 1.28 9.03 28.80
CA ASP A 455 1.03 9.23 30.23
C ASP A 455 -0.46 9.43 30.50
N HIS A 456 -1.13 10.24 29.67
CA HIS A 456 -2.56 10.50 29.81
C HIS A 456 -3.42 9.24 29.57
N VAL A 457 -3.06 8.41 28.57
CA VAL A 457 -3.73 7.10 28.37
C VAL A 457 -3.59 6.21 29.59
N VAL A 458 -2.38 6.14 30.16
CA VAL A 458 -2.10 5.32 31.33
C VAL A 458 -2.93 5.81 32.52
N GLU A 459 -2.95 7.12 32.79
CA GLU A 459 -3.74 7.72 33.87
C GLU A 459 -5.25 7.39 33.76
N GLU A 460 -5.83 7.46 32.55
CA GLU A 460 -7.24 7.14 32.33
C GLU A 460 -7.53 5.64 32.51
N LEU A 461 -6.64 4.76 32.04
CA LEU A 461 -6.78 3.31 32.16
C LEU A 461 -6.55 2.83 33.61
N GLU A 462 -5.67 3.48 34.37
CA GLU A 462 -5.39 3.15 35.78
C GLU A 462 -6.61 3.34 36.69
N LYS A 463 -7.60 4.14 36.27
CA LYS A 463 -8.89 4.28 36.99
C LYS A 463 -9.70 2.98 37.03
N ILE A 464 -9.42 2.02 36.14
CA ILE A 464 -10.21 0.80 35.96
C ILE A 464 -9.40 -0.51 36.02
N ALA A 465 -8.08 -0.43 35.91
CA ALA A 465 -7.18 -1.58 35.82
C ALA A 465 -5.76 -1.23 36.31
N VAL A 466 -4.91 -2.24 36.47
CA VAL A 466 -3.46 -2.04 36.60
C VAL A 466 -2.86 -2.03 35.19
N VAL A 467 -2.05 -1.02 34.88
CA VAL A 467 -1.54 -0.79 33.53
C VAL A 467 -0.01 -0.86 33.52
N ASN A 468 0.56 -1.66 32.62
CA ASN A 468 2.00 -1.70 32.38
C ASN A 468 2.29 -1.20 30.97
N LEU A 469 3.07 -0.13 30.85
CA LEU A 469 3.50 0.42 29.56
C LEU A 469 4.91 -0.07 29.22
N LEU A 470 5.06 -0.67 28.05
CA LEU A 470 6.30 -1.29 27.57
C LEU A 470 6.66 -0.73 26.19
N GLN A 471 7.65 0.16 26.14
CA GLN A 471 8.18 0.74 24.91
C GLN A 471 9.27 -0.12 24.27
N ASN A 472 9.70 0.25 23.06
CA ASN A 472 10.80 -0.37 22.32
C ASN A 472 10.58 -1.88 22.07
N ARG A 473 9.34 -2.26 21.78
CA ARG A 473 9.00 -3.61 21.34
C ARG A 473 9.01 -3.69 19.82
N SER A 474 8.95 -4.91 19.31
CA SER A 474 8.85 -5.18 17.88
C SER A 474 7.85 -6.29 17.63
N ILE A 475 7.08 -6.14 16.56
CA ILE A 475 6.14 -7.16 16.08
C ILE A 475 6.80 -7.85 14.89
N ILE A 476 6.84 -9.18 14.92
CA ILE A 476 7.17 -10.01 13.77
C ILE A 476 5.86 -10.65 13.33
N SER A 477 5.42 -10.36 12.10
CA SER A 477 4.22 -10.95 11.50
C SER A 477 4.62 -12.01 10.49
N LEU A 478 3.97 -13.17 10.55
CA LEU A 478 4.17 -14.28 9.63
C LEU A 478 2.96 -14.37 8.69
N ILE A 479 3.14 -13.98 7.43
CA ILE A 479 2.08 -14.06 6.42
C ILE A 479 2.27 -15.34 5.62
N GLY A 480 1.24 -16.18 5.55
CA GLY A 480 1.34 -17.49 4.91
C GLY A 480 0.02 -18.21 4.76
N ASN A 481 0.13 -19.49 4.39
CA ASN A 481 -1.02 -20.37 4.21
C ASN A 481 -1.56 -20.84 5.56
N VAL A 482 -2.72 -20.32 5.96
CA VAL A 482 -3.36 -20.67 7.24
C VAL A 482 -3.73 -22.15 7.36
N GLN A 483 -3.92 -22.87 6.25
CA GLN A 483 -4.11 -24.33 6.27
C GLN A 483 -2.89 -25.07 6.82
N GLN A 484 -1.71 -24.44 6.81
CA GLN A 484 -0.46 -24.97 7.36
C GLN A 484 -0.01 -24.24 8.63
N SER A 485 -0.91 -23.52 9.30
CA SER A 485 -0.60 -22.68 10.47
C SER A 485 0.17 -23.43 11.57
N SER A 486 -0.24 -24.65 11.93
CA SER A 486 0.46 -25.45 12.95
C SER A 486 1.93 -25.72 12.58
N LEU A 487 2.21 -26.01 11.32
CA LEU A 487 3.57 -26.24 10.82
C LEU A 487 4.41 -24.95 10.85
N ILE A 488 3.80 -23.83 10.47
CA ILE A 488 4.45 -22.51 10.49
C ILE A 488 4.83 -22.15 11.93
N LEU A 489 3.88 -22.27 12.86
CA LEU A 489 4.09 -21.97 14.28
C LEU A 489 5.14 -22.89 14.92
N GLU A 490 5.08 -24.20 14.69
CA GLU A 490 6.08 -25.15 15.20
C GLU A 490 7.49 -24.75 14.76
N LYS A 491 7.68 -24.47 13.47
CA LYS A 491 8.98 -24.06 12.92
C LYS A 491 9.43 -22.71 13.49
N ALA A 492 8.54 -21.72 13.54
CA ALA A 492 8.85 -20.38 14.04
C ALA A 492 9.30 -20.43 15.52
N PHE A 493 8.49 -21.04 16.40
CA PHE A 493 8.82 -21.13 17.82
C PHE A 493 10.05 -22.00 18.10
N ARG A 494 10.30 -23.04 17.28
CA ARG A 494 11.54 -23.82 17.37
C ARG A 494 12.76 -22.95 17.11
N VAL A 495 12.74 -22.12 16.04
CA VAL A 495 13.83 -21.21 15.71
C VAL A 495 14.03 -20.16 16.83
N LEU A 496 12.95 -19.53 17.30
CA LEU A 496 13.02 -18.54 18.38
C LEU A 496 13.60 -19.14 19.66
N ARG A 497 13.20 -20.37 20.02
CA ARG A 497 13.76 -21.10 21.16
C ARG A 497 15.25 -21.37 21.00
N THR A 498 15.70 -21.79 19.82
CA THR A 498 17.14 -22.02 19.55
C THR A 498 17.96 -20.73 19.71
N LEU A 499 17.36 -19.57 19.42
CA LEU A 499 18.00 -18.26 19.59
C LEU A 499 17.83 -17.67 21.00
N GLY A 500 17.14 -18.35 21.92
CA GLY A 500 16.88 -17.84 23.27
C GLY A 500 15.92 -16.64 23.30
N VAL A 501 15.08 -16.48 22.28
CA VAL A 501 14.12 -15.37 22.18
C VAL A 501 12.81 -15.75 22.86
N THR A 502 12.37 -14.93 23.81
CA THR A 502 11.07 -15.09 24.49
C THR A 502 10.01 -14.22 23.81
N VAL A 503 8.93 -14.85 23.33
CA VAL A 503 7.77 -14.14 22.78
C VAL A 503 6.91 -13.63 23.93
N GLN A 504 6.59 -12.33 23.91
CA GLN A 504 5.81 -11.66 24.96
C GLN A 504 4.30 -11.70 24.69
N MET A 505 3.91 -11.65 23.42
CA MET A 505 2.52 -11.58 22.99
C MET A 505 2.37 -12.33 21.67
N ILE A 506 1.27 -13.07 21.53
CA ILE A 506 0.89 -13.77 20.30
C ILE A 506 -0.55 -13.36 19.99
N SER A 507 -0.83 -12.98 18.75
CA SER A 507 -2.19 -12.68 18.30
C SER A 507 -2.40 -13.30 16.92
N GLN A 508 -3.26 -14.31 16.88
CA GLN A 508 -3.68 -14.95 15.64
C GLN A 508 -5.19 -14.74 15.51
N GLY A 509 -5.61 -13.96 14.52
CA GLY A 509 -7.01 -13.71 14.24
C GLY A 509 -7.66 -14.86 13.46
N ALA A 510 -8.98 -14.75 13.24
CA ALA A 510 -9.69 -15.57 12.24
C ALA A 510 -9.37 -15.15 10.79
N SER A 511 -8.45 -14.19 10.60
CA SER A 511 -7.96 -13.78 9.27
C SER A 511 -7.38 -15.00 8.56
N LYS A 512 -7.65 -15.10 7.26
CA LYS A 512 -7.33 -16.30 6.47
C LYS A 512 -5.83 -16.41 6.12
N VAL A 513 -4.99 -15.45 6.49
CA VAL A 513 -3.60 -15.38 5.98
C VAL A 513 -2.53 -14.86 6.95
N SER A 514 -2.86 -14.29 8.12
CA SER A 514 -1.88 -13.76 9.10
C SER A 514 -1.88 -14.53 10.43
N THR A 515 -0.69 -14.68 11.03
CA THR A 515 -0.48 -15.34 12.34
C THR A 515 0.65 -14.67 13.12
#